data_AF-A0A7J6P210-F1
#
_entry.id   AF-A0A7J6P210-F1
#
_cell.length_a   1.000
_cell.length_b   1.000
_cell.length_c   1.000
_cell.angle_alpha   90.00
_cell.angle_beta   90.00
_cell.angle_gamma   90.00
#
_symmetry.space_group_name_H-M   'P 1'
#
loop_
_entity.id
_entity.type
_entity.pdbx_description
1 polymer ?
#
loop_
_entity_poly.entity_id
_entity_poly.type
_entity_poly.pdbx_seq_one_letter_code
_entity_poly.pdbx_strand_id
1 'polypeptide(L)'
;DRYEPSPCGNYVAYTANFVESARSAPAASTHLNLYVGISTDDMNKTRAVPVSHAGELIVGFGWVEGLPSTLWWTVQAGFHNKTYVRAISAELTDQEALLLLALPCTTRTMAYQLDGGAYIYGSDTMKDPLSFVAVDTKTGKLAGKIPQPYDVSADSLATSELQWDVGPGHRCRGMLYYRRVPGDVETRPGPLVVSLHGGPCSRISPINKVGIYARYRDLLEEGYRVLVPAFSGTLGFGDSWSKATVGTQGSRDVDEVVAGVQYLQRELRDTPGGRVSLIGGSYGG
;
A
#
# COMPACT_ATOMS: atom_id res chain seq x y z
N ASP A 1 -7.88 -11.19 -14.13
CA ASP A 1 -9.06 -10.84 -13.31
C ASP A 1 -9.22 -11.83 -12.16
N ARG A 2 -9.37 -11.31 -10.93
CA ARG A 2 -9.65 -12.10 -9.72
C ARG A 2 -11.15 -12.03 -9.47
N TYR A 3 -11.78 -13.19 -9.20
CA TYR A 3 -13.20 -13.31 -8.89
C TYR A 3 -13.37 -14.10 -7.59
N GLU A 4 -14.27 -13.66 -6.71
CA GLU A 4 -14.52 -14.29 -5.41
C GLU A 4 -16.01 -14.38 -5.12
N PRO A 5 -16.62 -15.58 -5.23
CA PRO A 5 -18.01 -15.79 -4.85
C PRO A 5 -18.18 -15.62 -3.34
N SER A 6 -19.32 -15.07 -2.93
CA SER A 6 -19.67 -14.91 -1.52
C SER A 6 -19.97 -16.26 -0.88
N PRO A 7 -19.70 -16.43 0.43
CA PRO A 7 -20.09 -17.64 1.16
C PRO A 7 -21.60 -17.93 1.14
N CYS A 8 -22.46 -16.92 0.96
CA CYS A 8 -23.91 -17.12 0.80
C CYS A 8 -24.34 -17.52 -0.62
N GLY A 9 -23.44 -17.49 -1.61
CA GLY A 9 -23.72 -17.85 -3.01
C GLY A 9 -24.48 -16.80 -3.82
N ASN A 10 -24.88 -15.68 -3.21
CA ASN A 10 -25.72 -14.66 -3.87
C ASN A 10 -24.92 -13.55 -4.58
N TYR A 11 -23.62 -13.44 -4.29
CA TYR A 11 -22.78 -12.34 -4.77
C TYR A 11 -21.44 -12.83 -5.32
N VAL A 12 -20.85 -12.07 -6.23
CA VAL A 12 -19.47 -12.30 -6.70
C VAL A 12 -18.72 -10.99 -6.70
N ALA A 13 -17.62 -10.90 -5.96
CA ALA A 13 -16.72 -9.76 -5.99
C ALA A 13 -15.65 -9.94 -7.07
N TYR A 14 -15.36 -8.91 -7.85
CA TYR A 14 -14.34 -8.97 -8.89
C TYR A 14 -13.78 -7.60 -9.26
N THR A 15 -12.56 -7.58 -9.76
CA THR A 15 -11.95 -6.34 -10.29
C THR A 15 -12.10 -6.27 -11.80
N ALA A 16 -12.48 -5.11 -12.32
CA ALA A 16 -12.54 -4.85 -13.75
C ALA A 16 -12.11 -3.41 -14.06
N ASN A 17 -11.71 -3.17 -15.31
CA ASN A 17 -11.40 -1.81 -15.77
C ASN A 17 -12.61 -0.91 -15.58
N PHE A 18 -12.38 0.32 -15.11
CA PHE A 18 -13.40 1.35 -15.05
C PHE A 18 -13.91 1.65 -16.47
N VAL A 19 -15.19 1.39 -16.73
CA VAL A 19 -15.85 1.75 -17.99
C VAL A 19 -16.79 2.92 -17.72
N GLU A 20 -16.31 4.15 -17.91
CA GLU A 20 -17.21 5.31 -18.02
C GLU A 20 -17.41 5.75 -19.49
N SER A 21 -16.52 5.35 -20.41
CA SER A 21 -16.80 5.34 -21.84
C SER A 21 -15.76 4.50 -22.60
N ALA A 22 -16.23 3.58 -23.44
CA ALA A 22 -15.41 2.59 -24.14
C ALA A 22 -14.53 3.14 -25.29
N ARG A 23 -13.95 4.35 -25.20
CA ARG A 23 -13.15 4.91 -26.32
C ARG A 23 -11.83 5.60 -25.99
N SER A 24 -11.42 5.74 -24.72
CA SER A 24 -10.17 6.46 -24.42
C SER A 24 -9.31 5.89 -23.29
N ALA A 25 -9.72 4.83 -22.60
CA ALA A 25 -8.86 4.20 -21.58
C ALA A 25 -7.73 3.40 -22.26
N PRO A 26 -6.45 3.77 -22.10
CA PRO A 26 -5.34 2.99 -22.65
C PRO A 26 -5.24 1.63 -21.93
N ALA A 27 -4.81 0.60 -22.67
CA ALA A 27 -4.82 -0.82 -22.30
C ALA A 27 -3.98 -1.23 -21.06
N ALA A 28 -3.37 -0.30 -20.34
CA ALA A 28 -2.48 -0.56 -19.22
C ALA A 28 -2.78 0.36 -18.02
N SER A 29 -3.99 0.26 -17.45
CA SER A 29 -4.23 0.78 -16.10
C SER A 29 -4.16 -0.36 -15.10
N THR A 30 -3.41 -0.17 -14.03
CA THR A 30 -3.41 -1.05 -12.86
C THR A 30 -4.47 -0.67 -11.83
N HIS A 31 -5.17 0.45 -12.05
CA HIS A 31 -6.21 0.97 -11.16
C HIS A 31 -7.56 0.43 -11.64
N LEU A 32 -7.89 -0.78 -11.19
CA LEU A 32 -9.17 -1.44 -11.45
C LEU A 32 -10.18 -1.01 -10.38
N ASN A 33 -11.45 -0.98 -10.75
CA ASN A 33 -12.52 -0.83 -9.76
C ASN A 33 -12.94 -2.21 -9.26
N LEU A 34 -13.28 -2.28 -7.98
CA LEU A 34 -13.90 -3.44 -7.37
C LEU A 34 -15.41 -3.36 -7.60
N TYR A 35 -15.96 -4.42 -8.17
CA TYR A 35 -17.39 -4.59 -8.42
C TYR A 35 -17.92 -5.75 -7.60
N VAL A 36 -19.21 -5.68 -7.27
CA VAL A 36 -20.00 -6.81 -6.80
C VAL A 36 -21.09 -7.09 -7.81
N GLY A 37 -21.07 -8.30 -8.36
CA GLY A 37 -22.18 -8.86 -9.11
C GLY A 37 -23.25 -9.36 -8.15
N ILE A 38 -24.46 -8.83 -8.30
CA ILE A 38 -25.64 -9.24 -7.52
C ILE A 38 -26.54 -10.05 -8.45
N SER A 39 -26.78 -11.31 -8.11
CA SER A 39 -27.74 -12.14 -8.83
C SER A 39 -29.14 -11.56 -8.62
N THR A 40 -29.88 -11.33 -9.71
CA THR A 40 -31.29 -10.95 -9.62
C THR A 40 -32.16 -12.19 -9.81
N ASP A 41 -33.47 -12.08 -9.56
CA ASP A 41 -34.44 -13.16 -9.75
C ASP A 41 -34.48 -13.71 -11.20
N ASP A 42 -33.94 -12.95 -12.16
CA ASP A 42 -33.62 -13.41 -13.50
C ASP A 42 -32.17 -13.92 -13.52
N MET A 43 -32.01 -15.24 -13.54
CA MET A 43 -30.70 -15.94 -13.58
C MET A 43 -29.80 -15.52 -14.75
N ASN A 44 -30.34 -14.82 -15.76
CA ASN A 44 -29.58 -14.26 -16.88
C ASN A 44 -29.18 -12.79 -16.68
N LYS A 45 -29.51 -12.17 -15.53
CA LYS A 45 -29.21 -10.76 -15.24
C LYS A 45 -28.47 -10.64 -13.91
N THR A 46 -27.18 -10.31 -14.00
CA THR A 46 -26.37 -9.89 -12.86
C THR A 46 -26.22 -8.38 -12.90
N ARG A 47 -26.55 -7.69 -11.81
CA ARG A 47 -26.29 -6.27 -11.66
C ARG A 47 -24.87 -6.10 -11.11
N ALA A 48 -24.00 -5.42 -11.87
CA ALA A 48 -22.65 -5.07 -11.42
C ALA A 48 -22.68 -3.72 -10.68
N VAL A 49 -22.27 -3.70 -9.42
CA VAL A 49 -22.25 -2.50 -8.58
C VAL A 49 -20.81 -2.16 -8.21
N PRO A 50 -20.28 -0.97 -8.56
CA PRO A 50 -18.96 -0.56 -8.11
C PRO A 50 -18.98 -0.29 -6.61
N VAL A 51 -18.03 -0.87 -5.87
CA VAL A 51 -17.94 -0.72 -4.40
C VAL A 51 -16.69 0.04 -3.94
N SER A 52 -15.65 0.12 -4.78
CA SER A 52 -14.46 0.96 -4.52
C SER A 52 -14.56 2.33 -5.19
N HIS A 53 -13.77 3.30 -4.74
CA HIS A 53 -13.68 4.57 -5.46
C HIS A 53 -12.94 4.37 -6.79
N ALA A 54 -13.23 5.21 -7.77
CA ALA A 54 -12.58 5.15 -9.07
C ALA A 54 -11.09 5.47 -8.96
N GLY A 55 -10.26 4.68 -9.64
CA GLY A 55 -8.82 4.93 -9.71
C GLY A 55 -8.03 4.48 -8.47
N GLU A 56 -8.65 3.72 -7.56
CA GLU A 56 -7.93 3.09 -6.45
C GLU A 56 -7.11 1.88 -6.92
N LEU A 57 -5.97 1.63 -6.29
CA LEU A 57 -5.18 0.42 -6.53
C LEU A 57 -5.62 -0.67 -5.54
N ILE A 58 -6.52 -1.56 -5.97
CA ILE A 58 -6.93 -2.72 -5.17
C ILE A 58 -5.75 -3.70 -5.05
N VAL A 59 -5.31 -3.97 -3.81
CA VAL A 59 -4.21 -4.91 -3.52
C VAL A 59 -4.68 -6.21 -2.88
N GLY A 60 -5.93 -6.24 -2.41
CA GLY A 60 -6.57 -7.42 -1.85
C GLY A 60 -8.05 -7.17 -1.63
N PHE A 61 -8.85 -8.23 -1.70
CA PHE A 61 -10.25 -8.22 -1.29
C PHE A 61 -10.66 -9.63 -0.90
N GLY A 62 -11.80 -9.73 -0.21
CA GLY A 62 -12.49 -10.97 0.02
C GLY A 62 -13.67 -10.81 0.96
N TRP A 63 -14.23 -11.94 1.40
CA TRP A 63 -15.38 -11.97 2.29
C TRP A 63 -14.96 -12.13 3.74
N VAL A 64 -15.74 -11.55 4.65
CA VAL A 64 -15.48 -11.64 6.09
C VAL A 64 -15.94 -12.98 6.62
N GLU A 65 -15.05 -13.70 7.29
CA GLU A 65 -15.38 -14.98 7.90
C GLU A 65 -16.51 -14.82 8.93
N GLY A 66 -17.51 -15.71 8.89
CA GLY A 66 -18.68 -15.64 9.76
C GLY A 66 -19.75 -14.60 9.37
N LEU A 67 -19.46 -13.72 8.40
CA LEU A 67 -20.43 -12.75 7.85
C LEU A 67 -20.54 -12.94 6.32
N PRO A 68 -21.43 -13.84 5.85
CA PRO A 68 -21.38 -14.38 4.49
C PRO A 68 -21.73 -13.36 3.38
N SER A 69 -22.21 -12.18 3.76
CA SER A 69 -22.55 -11.08 2.85
C SER A 69 -21.71 -9.82 3.12
N THR A 70 -20.64 -9.91 3.90
CA THR A 70 -19.79 -8.75 4.20
C THR A 70 -18.49 -8.85 3.43
N LEU A 71 -18.21 -7.85 2.61
CA LEU A 71 -17.00 -7.74 1.79
C LEU A 71 -15.98 -6.84 2.48
N TRP A 72 -14.71 -7.16 2.29
CA TRP A 72 -13.60 -6.27 2.60
C TRP A 72 -12.66 -6.13 1.41
N TRP A 73 -11.99 -5.00 1.34
CA TRP A 73 -10.92 -4.80 0.37
C TRP A 73 -9.88 -3.82 0.89
N THR A 74 -8.67 -3.98 0.39
CA THR A 74 -7.52 -3.16 0.70
C THR A 74 -7.06 -2.43 -0.55
N VAL A 75 -6.82 -1.13 -0.40
CA VAL A 75 -6.24 -0.30 -1.45
C VAL A 75 -4.88 0.22 -1.02
N GLN A 76 -3.97 0.38 -1.98
CA GLN A 76 -2.70 1.08 -1.78
C GLN A 76 -2.90 2.57 -2.08
N ALA A 77 -2.71 3.42 -1.06
CA ALA A 77 -2.80 4.87 -1.12
C ALA A 77 -1.44 5.50 -0.75
N GLY A 78 -0.67 5.89 -1.76
CA GLY A 78 0.75 6.21 -1.63
C GLY A 78 1.52 5.00 -1.11
N PHE A 79 2.25 5.17 -0.03
CA PHE A 79 2.95 4.08 0.66
C PHE A 79 2.03 3.24 1.54
N HIS A 80 0.91 3.77 1.99
CA HIS A 80 0.08 3.12 2.99
C HIS A 80 -1.07 2.34 2.36
N ASN A 81 -1.49 1.30 3.06
CA ASN A 81 -2.71 0.59 2.70
C ASN A 81 -3.89 1.11 3.53
N LYS A 82 -5.10 1.01 2.97
CA LYS A 82 -6.36 1.26 3.67
C LYS A 82 -7.30 0.09 3.40
N THR A 83 -7.96 -0.42 4.45
CA THR A 83 -8.98 -1.47 4.31
C THR A 83 -10.34 -0.88 4.62
N TYR A 84 -11.26 -1.27 3.76
CA TYR A 84 -12.66 -0.96 3.87
C TYR A 84 -13.46 -2.23 4.10
N VAL A 85 -14.55 -2.10 4.84
CA VAL A 85 -15.49 -3.19 5.11
C VAL A 85 -16.89 -2.72 4.82
N ARG A 86 -17.68 -3.61 4.22
CA ARG A 86 -19.04 -3.28 3.81
C ARG A 86 -19.95 -4.50 3.78
N ALA A 87 -21.13 -4.37 4.39
CA ALA A 87 -22.22 -5.31 4.19
C ALA A 87 -22.83 -5.14 2.79
N ILE A 88 -23.05 -6.24 2.09
CA ILE A 88 -23.64 -6.32 0.76
C ILE A 88 -25.09 -6.78 0.90
N SER A 89 -26.01 -6.08 0.24
CA SER A 89 -27.42 -6.46 0.11
C SER A 89 -27.87 -6.36 -1.34
N ALA A 90 -29.06 -6.88 -1.65
CA ALA A 90 -29.63 -6.83 -2.99
C ALA A 90 -29.88 -5.37 -3.45
N GLU A 91 -30.18 -4.48 -2.51
CA GLU A 91 -30.50 -3.07 -2.72
C GLU A 91 -29.27 -2.15 -2.75
N LEU A 92 -28.05 -2.70 -2.74
CA LEU A 92 -26.83 -1.89 -2.71
C LEU A 92 -26.79 -0.88 -3.86
N THR A 93 -26.91 0.41 -3.57
CA THR A 93 -26.99 1.46 -4.61
C THR A 93 -25.87 2.48 -4.58
N ASP A 94 -25.28 2.79 -3.42
CA ASP A 94 -24.31 3.89 -3.27
C ASP A 94 -23.06 3.49 -2.49
N GLN A 95 -22.03 4.35 -2.32
CA GLN A 95 -20.81 4.11 -1.54
C GLN A 95 -20.86 4.62 -0.08
N GLU A 96 -21.86 5.40 0.33
CA GLU A 96 -21.87 6.07 1.66
C GLU A 96 -21.82 5.15 2.88
N ALA A 97 -22.30 3.90 2.80
CA ALA A 97 -22.30 2.95 3.93
C ALA A 97 -20.93 2.25 4.16
N LEU A 98 -19.83 2.93 3.82
CA LEU A 98 -18.48 2.38 3.84
C LEU A 98 -17.82 2.59 5.21
N LEU A 99 -17.40 1.49 5.84
CA LEU A 99 -16.58 1.58 7.05
C LEU A 99 -15.09 1.49 6.69
N LEU A 100 -14.37 2.60 6.88
CA LEU A 100 -12.90 2.62 6.84
C LEU A 100 -12.34 2.14 8.19
N LEU A 101 -11.42 1.18 8.15
CA LEU A 101 -10.74 0.72 9.36
C LEU A 101 -9.61 1.69 9.73
N ALA A 102 -9.51 2.05 11.01
CA ALA A 102 -8.70 3.16 11.50
C ALA A 102 -7.17 2.98 11.36
N LEU A 103 -6.68 1.77 11.06
CA LEU A 103 -5.25 1.51 10.94
C LEU A 103 -4.87 0.99 9.55
N PRO A 104 -3.74 1.46 8.98
CA PRO A 104 -3.16 0.87 7.79
C PRO A 104 -2.97 -0.64 7.96
N CYS A 105 -3.61 -1.38 7.09
CA CYS A 105 -3.72 -2.83 7.09
C CYS A 105 -2.85 -3.42 5.98
N THR A 106 -2.08 -4.47 6.25
CA THR A 106 -1.40 -5.21 5.16
C THR A 106 -2.02 -6.57 4.92
N THR A 107 -3.26 -6.73 5.37
CA THR A 107 -3.87 -8.04 5.44
C THR A 107 -4.28 -8.59 4.07
N ARG A 108 -4.05 -9.89 3.88
CA ARG A 108 -4.70 -10.69 2.82
C ARG A 108 -5.98 -11.36 3.32
N THR A 109 -6.30 -11.24 4.60
CA THR A 109 -7.37 -11.98 5.27
C THR A 109 -8.01 -11.16 6.38
N MET A 110 -9.32 -11.24 6.54
CA MET A 110 -10.00 -10.58 7.67
C MET A 110 -11.02 -11.53 8.28
N ALA A 111 -11.02 -11.60 9.62
CA ALA A 111 -11.94 -12.41 10.40
C ALA A 111 -12.88 -11.51 11.22
N TYR A 112 -14.04 -12.05 11.60
CA TYR A 112 -14.99 -11.40 12.50
C TYR A 112 -15.21 -12.25 13.76
N GLN A 113 -15.24 -11.61 14.92
CA GLN A 113 -15.57 -12.27 16.18
C GLN A 113 -17.08 -12.19 16.44
N LEU A 114 -17.77 -13.32 16.35
CA LEU A 114 -19.24 -13.45 16.45
C LEU A 114 -19.83 -12.75 17.70
N ASP A 115 -19.22 -12.92 18.86
CA ASP A 115 -19.74 -12.38 20.14
C ASP A 115 -19.09 -11.06 20.57
N GLY A 116 -18.02 -10.63 19.88
CA GLY A 116 -17.15 -9.53 20.33
C GLY A 116 -17.38 -8.20 19.61
N GLY A 117 -18.19 -8.18 18.56
CA GLY A 117 -18.46 -6.96 17.79
C GLY A 117 -17.22 -6.33 17.16
N ALA A 118 -16.18 -7.13 16.86
CA ALA A 118 -14.91 -6.66 16.33
C ALA A 118 -14.46 -7.42 15.07
N TYR A 119 -13.85 -6.69 14.13
CA TYR A 119 -13.06 -7.28 13.03
C TYR A 119 -11.61 -7.47 13.48
N ILE A 120 -11.01 -8.61 13.14
CA ILE A 120 -9.62 -8.93 13.43
C ILE A 120 -8.84 -9.06 12.13
N TYR A 121 -7.73 -8.33 12.02
CA TYR A 121 -6.87 -8.38 10.84
C TYR A 121 -5.42 -8.03 11.13
N GLY A 122 -4.53 -8.39 10.20
CA GLY A 122 -3.11 -8.05 10.24
C GLY A 122 -2.85 -6.58 9.89
N SER A 123 -2.20 -5.87 10.80
CA SER A 123 -1.74 -4.49 10.66
C SER A 123 -0.22 -4.47 10.56
N ASP A 124 0.30 -3.63 9.66
CA ASP A 124 1.73 -3.34 9.56
C ASP A 124 1.90 -1.85 9.33
N THR A 125 2.43 -1.17 10.35
CA THR A 125 2.61 0.27 10.35
C THR A 125 4.05 0.62 10.70
N MET A 126 4.46 1.82 10.28
CA MET A 126 5.78 2.43 10.55
C MET A 126 6.27 2.29 12.01
N LYS A 127 5.35 2.19 12.97
CA LYS A 127 5.62 2.16 14.42
C LYS A 127 5.22 0.83 15.08
N ASP A 128 4.47 -0.01 14.37
CA ASP A 128 3.91 -1.24 14.90
C ASP A 128 3.81 -2.29 13.78
N PRO A 129 4.88 -3.07 13.57
CA PRO A 129 4.93 -4.06 12.52
C PRO A 129 4.37 -5.41 12.97
N LEU A 130 3.52 -6.02 12.13
CA LEU A 130 2.99 -7.38 12.31
C LEU A 130 2.11 -7.59 13.54
N SER A 131 1.18 -6.66 13.78
CA SER A 131 0.20 -6.81 14.86
C SER A 131 -1.13 -7.30 14.31
N PHE A 132 -1.74 -8.29 14.97
CA PHE A 132 -3.18 -8.49 14.80
C PHE A 132 -3.90 -7.45 15.64
N VAL A 133 -4.79 -6.71 15.01
CA VAL A 133 -5.59 -5.67 15.67
C VAL A 133 -7.05 -6.04 15.61
N ALA A 134 -7.77 -5.73 16.68
CA ALA A 134 -9.22 -5.78 16.75
C ALA A 134 -9.74 -4.36 16.53
N VAL A 135 -10.67 -4.17 15.60
CA VAL A 135 -11.38 -2.90 15.39
C VAL A 135 -12.87 -3.08 15.63
N ASP A 136 -13.48 -2.10 16.28
CA ASP A 136 -14.91 -2.10 16.56
C ASP A 136 -15.69 -2.03 15.24
N THR A 137 -16.67 -2.93 15.07
CA THR A 137 -17.42 -3.08 13.81
C THR A 137 -18.36 -1.93 13.50
N LYS A 138 -18.73 -1.10 14.49
CA LYS A 138 -19.64 0.03 14.30
C LYS A 138 -18.89 1.29 13.92
N THR A 139 -17.72 1.49 14.52
CA THR A 139 -16.94 2.73 14.42
C THR A 139 -15.71 2.61 13.54
N GLY A 140 -15.26 1.39 13.24
CA GLY A 140 -14.01 1.11 12.53
C GLY A 140 -12.76 1.48 13.32
N LYS A 141 -12.90 1.86 14.59
CA LYS A 141 -11.79 2.30 15.45
C LYS A 141 -11.10 1.13 16.11
N LEU A 142 -9.82 1.30 16.42
CA LEU A 142 -9.04 0.33 17.19
C LEU A 142 -9.71 0.03 18.53
N ALA A 143 -10.12 -1.22 18.72
CA ALA A 143 -10.71 -1.74 19.95
C ALA A 143 -9.66 -2.46 20.81
N GLY A 144 -8.60 -2.97 20.19
CA GLY A 144 -7.50 -3.61 20.89
C GLY A 144 -6.43 -4.14 19.96
N LYS A 145 -5.33 -4.58 20.55
CA LYS A 145 -4.22 -5.23 19.85
C LYS A 145 -4.01 -6.61 20.46
N ILE A 146 -3.86 -7.62 19.62
CA ILE A 146 -3.54 -8.97 20.05
C ILE A 146 -2.02 -9.04 20.26
N PRO A 147 -1.57 -9.37 21.49
CA PRO A 147 -0.14 -9.48 21.79
C PRO A 147 0.55 -10.46 20.84
N GLN A 148 1.67 -10.02 20.26
CA GLN A 148 2.54 -10.90 19.48
C GLN A 148 3.55 -11.57 20.41
N PRO A 149 4.03 -12.79 20.08
CA PRO A 149 5.02 -13.49 20.91
C PRO A 149 6.40 -12.81 20.93
N TYR A 150 6.62 -11.77 20.11
CA TYR A 150 7.84 -10.99 20.03
C TYR A 150 7.54 -9.49 20.16
N ASP A 151 8.34 -8.79 20.97
CA ASP A 151 8.28 -7.34 21.09
C ASP A 151 9.06 -6.67 19.95
N VAL A 152 8.32 -6.20 18.95
CA VAL A 152 8.86 -5.48 17.81
C VAL A 152 9.27 -4.03 18.11
N SER A 153 8.86 -3.48 19.26
CA SER A 153 9.18 -2.11 19.67
C SER A 153 10.62 -1.96 20.16
N ALA A 154 11.27 -3.08 20.49
CA ALA A 154 12.70 -3.14 20.81
C ALA A 154 13.61 -3.01 19.57
N ASP A 155 13.04 -3.01 18.36
CA ASP A 155 13.80 -2.91 17.12
C ASP A 155 14.29 -1.46 16.90
N SER A 156 15.60 -1.29 16.79
CA SER A 156 16.20 0.02 16.52
C SER A 156 16.03 0.47 15.06
N LEU A 157 15.53 -0.39 14.17
CA LEU A 157 15.27 -0.01 12.80
C LEU A 157 14.03 0.87 12.66
N ALA A 158 14.15 1.87 11.81
CA ALA A 158 13.12 2.86 11.57
C ALA A 158 13.03 3.22 10.10
N THR A 159 11.93 3.88 9.79
CA THR A 159 11.63 4.35 8.47
C THR A 159 10.93 5.71 8.55
N SER A 160 11.16 6.54 7.53
CA SER A 160 10.56 7.85 7.36
C SER A 160 10.10 8.00 5.92
N GLU A 161 8.96 8.64 5.73
CA GLU A 161 8.56 9.10 4.42
C GLU A 161 9.30 10.40 4.08
N LEU A 162 9.84 10.48 2.87
CA LEU A 162 10.50 11.65 2.32
C LEU A 162 9.77 12.16 1.09
N GLN A 163 9.91 13.46 0.85
CA GLN A 163 9.49 14.12 -0.37
C GLN A 163 10.55 15.14 -0.78
N TRP A 164 10.86 15.19 -2.06
CA TRP A 164 11.86 16.10 -2.61
C TRP A 164 11.40 16.72 -3.93
N ASP A 165 11.93 17.90 -4.21
CA ASP A 165 11.73 18.62 -5.47
C ASP A 165 12.69 18.07 -6.53
N VAL A 166 12.16 17.82 -7.72
CA VAL A 166 12.93 17.42 -8.92
C VAL A 166 13.08 18.61 -9.87
N GLY A 167 12.01 19.41 -9.97
CA GLY A 167 11.94 20.65 -10.72
C GLY A 167 10.65 21.42 -10.40
N PRO A 168 10.41 22.57 -11.07
CA PRO A 168 9.22 23.38 -10.81
C PRO A 168 7.91 22.56 -10.97
N GLY A 169 7.17 22.41 -9.87
CA GLY A 169 5.91 21.65 -9.85
C GLY A 169 6.05 20.12 -9.95
N HIS A 170 7.27 19.58 -9.98
CA HIS A 170 7.53 18.15 -10.02
C HIS A 170 8.21 17.70 -8.74
N ARG A 171 7.45 16.94 -7.94
CA ARG A 171 7.92 16.35 -6.68
C ARG A 171 7.92 14.84 -6.77
N CYS A 172 8.92 14.22 -6.16
CA CYS A 172 9.00 12.78 -5.96
C CYS A 172 8.97 12.46 -4.47
N ARG A 173 8.51 11.26 -4.13
CA ARG A 173 8.44 10.75 -2.76
C ARG A 173 9.30 9.51 -2.63
N GLY A 174 9.61 9.10 -1.40
CA GLY A 174 10.31 7.85 -1.13
C GLY A 174 10.26 7.46 0.33
N MET A 175 10.68 6.24 0.61
CA MET A 175 10.86 5.74 1.97
C MET A 175 12.35 5.68 2.29
N LEU A 176 12.73 6.22 3.45
CA LEU A 176 14.09 6.13 3.96
C LEU A 176 14.11 5.22 5.17
N TYR A 177 14.90 4.16 5.09
CA TYR A 177 15.13 3.21 6.17
C TYR A 177 16.49 3.48 6.81
N TYR A 178 16.54 3.42 8.13
CA TYR A 178 17.74 3.73 8.91
C TYR A 178 17.66 3.11 10.31
N ARG A 179 18.78 3.02 11.00
CA ARG A 179 18.82 2.67 12.42
C ARG A 179 18.66 3.92 13.28
N ARG A 180 17.70 3.90 14.20
CA ARG A 180 17.59 4.85 15.31
C ARG A 180 18.60 4.50 16.39
N VAL A 181 19.23 5.51 16.95
CA VAL A 181 20.04 5.38 18.16
C VAL A 181 19.20 5.94 19.33
N PRO A 182 18.91 5.15 20.37
CA PRO A 182 18.16 5.65 21.52
C PRO A 182 18.82 6.91 22.12
N GLY A 183 18.06 7.99 22.25
CA GLY A 183 18.54 9.28 22.78
C GLY A 183 19.05 10.28 21.74
N ASP A 184 19.20 9.89 20.48
CA ASP A 184 19.47 10.83 19.39
C ASP A 184 18.17 11.44 18.86
N VAL A 185 18.12 12.78 18.83
CA VAL A 185 17.00 13.55 18.23
C VAL A 185 17.13 13.58 16.69
N GLU A 186 18.34 13.37 16.16
CA GLU A 186 18.65 13.38 14.73
C GLU A 186 19.02 12.00 14.19
N THR A 187 18.60 11.70 12.96
CA THR A 187 19.03 10.49 12.25
C THR A 187 20.52 10.61 11.93
N ARG A 188 21.36 9.68 12.43
CA ARG A 188 22.79 9.73 12.12
C ARG A 188 23.04 9.61 10.61
N PRO A 189 23.90 10.47 10.03
CA PRO A 189 24.36 10.30 8.66
C PRO A 189 25.11 8.98 8.48
N GLY A 190 25.00 8.37 7.30
CA GLY A 190 25.61 7.07 7.00
C GLY A 190 25.75 6.84 5.49
N PRO A 191 26.49 5.81 5.06
CA PRO A 191 26.51 5.44 3.65
C PRO A 191 25.09 5.15 3.15
N LEU A 192 24.78 5.58 1.93
CA LEU A 192 23.46 5.46 1.34
C LEU A 192 23.43 4.32 0.31
N VAL A 193 22.44 3.45 0.44
CA VAL A 193 22.04 2.51 -0.58
C VAL A 193 20.71 2.97 -1.16
N VAL A 194 20.64 3.11 -2.48
CA VAL A 194 19.40 3.40 -3.20
C VAL A 194 18.88 2.09 -3.77
N SER A 195 17.75 1.61 -3.23
CA SER A 195 17.12 0.37 -3.66
C SER A 195 16.00 0.66 -4.65
N LEU A 196 16.29 0.42 -5.92
CA LEU A 196 15.40 0.63 -7.06
C LEU A 196 14.54 -0.63 -7.29
N HIS A 197 13.22 -0.48 -7.29
CA HIS A 197 12.32 -1.61 -7.55
C HIS A 197 12.19 -1.92 -9.04
N GLY A 198 11.99 -3.19 -9.36
CA GLY A 198 11.72 -3.67 -10.71
C GLY A 198 10.25 -3.53 -11.12
N GLY A 199 9.98 -3.52 -12.43
CA GLY A 199 8.70 -3.14 -13.01
C GLY A 199 8.40 -1.66 -12.74
N PRO A 200 8.09 -0.83 -13.75
CA PRO A 200 7.65 0.53 -13.46
C PRO A 200 6.44 0.46 -12.51
N CYS A 201 5.56 -0.52 -12.71
CA CYS A 201 4.37 -0.78 -11.90
C CYS A 201 4.60 -1.67 -10.67
N SER A 202 5.55 -1.33 -9.79
CA SER A 202 5.68 -1.98 -8.47
C SER A 202 5.18 -1.10 -7.33
N ARG A 203 4.73 -1.74 -6.25
CA ARG A 203 4.30 -1.06 -5.02
C ARG A 203 5.48 -0.97 -4.05
N ILE A 204 5.54 0.15 -3.32
CA ILE A 204 6.43 0.33 -2.19
C ILE A 204 5.56 0.32 -0.93
N SER A 205 5.90 -0.55 0.03
CA SER A 205 5.26 -0.58 1.35
C SER A 205 6.23 -0.03 2.39
N PRO A 206 5.76 0.79 3.34
CA PRO A 206 6.56 1.38 4.41
C PRO A 206 7.30 0.32 5.20
N ILE A 207 6.65 -0.82 5.43
CA ILE A 207 7.21 -1.95 6.14
C ILE A 207 6.75 -3.22 5.44
N ASN A 208 7.70 -4.11 5.26
CA ASN A 208 7.43 -5.53 5.35
C ASN A 208 8.67 -6.08 6.08
N LYS A 209 8.52 -6.54 7.33
CA LYS A 209 9.65 -7.19 8.03
C LYS A 209 10.10 -8.47 7.32
N VAL A 210 9.28 -9.03 6.43
CA VAL A 210 9.61 -10.11 5.49
C VAL A 210 10.11 -9.56 4.12
N GLY A 211 10.14 -8.24 3.94
CA GLY A 211 10.57 -7.53 2.72
C GLY A 211 11.83 -6.70 2.92
N ILE A 212 11.76 -5.38 2.77
CA ILE A 212 12.93 -4.47 2.79
C ILE A 212 13.77 -4.60 4.06
N TYR A 213 13.15 -4.70 5.23
CA TYR A 213 13.91 -4.88 6.46
C TYR A 213 14.63 -6.21 6.50
N ALA A 214 14.01 -7.32 6.08
CA ALA A 214 14.72 -8.60 5.97
C ALA A 214 15.87 -8.52 4.96
N ARG A 215 15.66 -7.83 3.84
CA ARG A 215 16.67 -7.73 2.77
C ARG A 215 17.89 -6.88 3.16
N TYR A 216 17.69 -5.83 3.95
CA TYR A 216 18.75 -4.85 4.26
C TYR A 216 19.06 -4.72 5.75
N ARG A 217 18.60 -5.66 6.60
CA ARG A 217 18.79 -5.60 8.05
C ARG A 217 20.26 -5.39 8.41
N ASP A 218 21.15 -6.23 7.91
CA ASP A 218 22.57 -6.18 8.24
C ASP A 218 23.19 -4.83 7.88
N LEU A 219 22.86 -4.28 6.70
CA LEU A 219 23.31 -2.96 6.28
C LEU A 219 22.80 -1.86 7.22
N LEU A 220 21.50 -1.88 7.54
CA LEU A 220 20.89 -0.90 8.42
C LEU A 220 21.48 -0.99 9.84
N GLU A 221 21.76 -2.19 10.34
CA GLU A 221 22.39 -2.42 11.63
C GLU A 221 23.82 -1.87 11.69
N GLU A 222 24.58 -1.97 10.59
CA GLU A 222 25.90 -1.36 10.40
C GLU A 222 25.84 0.17 10.14
N GLY A 223 24.65 0.78 10.19
CA GLY A 223 24.48 2.23 10.07
C GLY A 223 24.40 2.73 8.62
N TYR A 224 24.20 1.84 7.65
CA TYR A 224 23.77 2.26 6.31
C TYR A 224 22.34 2.79 6.36
N ARG A 225 22.02 3.58 5.36
CA ARG A 225 20.68 4.09 5.09
C ARG A 225 20.21 3.50 3.77
N VAL A 226 18.92 3.19 3.68
CA VAL A 226 18.33 2.70 2.43
C VAL A 226 17.25 3.64 1.98
N LEU A 227 17.44 4.30 0.83
CA LEU A 227 16.40 5.05 0.14
C LEU A 227 15.68 4.11 -0.84
N VAL A 228 14.36 4.08 -0.76
CA VAL A 228 13.49 3.41 -1.73
C VAL A 228 12.61 4.49 -2.38
N PRO A 229 13.04 5.02 -3.52
CA PRO A 229 12.31 6.09 -4.20
C PRO A 229 11.05 5.56 -4.87
N ALA A 230 9.96 6.32 -4.76
CA ALA A 230 8.71 6.10 -5.49
C ALA A 230 8.73 6.90 -6.80
N PHE A 231 9.68 6.59 -7.67
CA PHE A 231 9.80 7.25 -8.98
C PHE A 231 8.54 7.02 -9.84
N SER A 232 8.37 7.82 -10.88
CA SER A 232 7.31 7.75 -11.87
C SER A 232 7.14 6.32 -12.36
N GLY A 233 5.91 5.83 -12.44
CA GLY A 233 5.62 4.41 -12.63
C GLY A 233 5.19 3.70 -11.34
N THR A 234 5.74 4.09 -10.18
CA THR A 234 5.43 3.45 -8.89
C THR A 234 3.94 3.45 -8.62
N LEU A 235 3.43 2.28 -8.24
CA LEU A 235 2.01 2.11 -7.96
C LEU A 235 1.59 2.70 -6.61
N GLY A 236 0.34 3.15 -6.53
CA GLY A 236 -0.26 3.73 -5.31
C GLY A 236 -0.31 5.27 -5.33
N PHE A 237 0.32 5.92 -6.30
CA PHE A 237 0.33 7.39 -6.45
C PHE A 237 -0.64 7.89 -7.53
N GLY A 238 -1.62 7.05 -7.90
CA GLY A 238 -2.59 7.33 -8.94
C GLY A 238 -2.11 6.94 -10.34
N ASP A 239 -3.06 6.93 -11.26
CA ASP A 239 -2.88 6.42 -12.61
C ASP A 239 -1.96 7.30 -13.47
N SER A 240 -2.02 8.62 -13.29
CA SER A 240 -1.13 9.56 -13.96
C SER A 240 0.34 9.32 -13.57
N TRP A 241 0.63 9.13 -12.28
CA TRP A 241 1.98 8.81 -11.81
C TRP A 241 2.45 7.45 -12.30
N SER A 242 1.58 6.44 -12.24
CA SER A 242 1.93 5.07 -12.67
C SER A 242 2.20 4.95 -14.18
N LYS A 243 1.69 5.90 -14.97
CA LYS A 243 1.91 5.97 -16.42
C LYS A 243 3.00 6.97 -16.81
N ALA A 244 3.50 7.77 -15.87
CA ALA A 244 4.40 8.88 -16.17
C ALA A 244 5.74 8.46 -16.78
N THR A 245 6.15 7.20 -16.63
CA THR A 245 7.36 6.64 -17.28
C THR A 245 7.12 6.16 -18.71
N VAL A 246 5.89 6.04 -19.19
CA VAL A 246 5.62 5.60 -20.57
C VAL A 246 6.18 6.61 -21.56
N GLY A 247 7.17 6.20 -22.35
CA GLY A 247 7.86 7.06 -23.31
C GLY A 247 9.00 7.90 -22.72
N THR A 248 9.29 7.76 -21.43
CA THR A 248 10.38 8.46 -20.73
C THR A 248 11.22 7.55 -19.83
N GLN A 249 11.16 6.23 -20.09
CA GLN A 249 11.87 5.22 -19.34
C GLN A 249 13.39 5.48 -19.34
N GLY A 250 14.02 5.48 -18.17
CA GLY A 250 15.45 5.74 -18.02
C GLY A 250 15.85 7.23 -18.10
N SER A 251 14.87 8.14 -18.16
CA SER A 251 15.10 9.59 -18.10
C SER A 251 14.38 10.18 -16.90
N ARG A 252 13.05 10.20 -16.91
CA ARG A 252 12.26 10.88 -15.88
C ARG A 252 12.45 10.25 -14.50
N ASP A 253 12.41 8.94 -14.45
CA ASP A 253 12.64 8.13 -13.25
C ASP A 253 14.08 8.29 -12.73
N VAL A 254 15.07 8.35 -13.63
CA VAL A 254 16.47 8.61 -13.27
C VAL A 254 16.64 10.01 -12.65
N ASP A 255 16.05 11.04 -13.24
CA ASP A 255 16.11 12.41 -12.71
C ASP A 255 15.50 12.50 -11.31
N GLU A 256 14.37 11.82 -11.08
CA GLU A 256 13.71 11.73 -9.78
C GLU A 256 14.60 11.05 -8.73
N VAL A 257 15.28 9.96 -9.09
CA VAL A 257 16.21 9.23 -8.22
C VAL A 257 17.43 10.10 -7.89
N VAL A 258 18.03 10.73 -8.90
CA VAL A 258 19.19 11.62 -8.72
C VAL A 258 18.84 12.80 -7.82
N ALA A 259 17.68 13.44 -8.03
CA ALA A 259 17.20 14.51 -7.17
C ALA A 259 17.04 14.06 -5.71
N GLY A 260 16.56 12.83 -5.49
CA GLY A 260 16.39 12.27 -4.14
C GLY A 260 17.71 12.05 -3.42
N VAL A 261 18.71 11.50 -4.11
CA VAL A 261 20.07 11.37 -3.56
C VAL A 261 20.66 12.73 -3.22
N GLN A 262 20.51 13.71 -4.10
CA GLN A 262 21.00 15.06 -3.88
C GLN A 262 20.29 15.76 -2.71
N TYR A 263 18.98 15.54 -2.56
CA TYR A 263 18.20 16.04 -1.42
C TYR A 263 18.74 15.49 -0.09
N LEU A 264 18.98 14.18 -0.01
CA LEU A 264 19.57 13.56 1.18
C LEU A 264 20.98 14.11 1.49
N GLN A 265 21.78 14.37 0.47
CA GLN A 265 23.13 14.90 0.62
C GLN A 265 23.15 16.36 1.08
N ARG A 266 22.29 17.21 0.50
CA ARG A 266 22.32 18.67 0.70
C ARG A 266 21.49 19.11 1.90
N GLU A 267 20.22 18.69 1.93
CA GLU A 267 19.23 19.20 2.88
C GLU A 267 19.30 18.47 4.21
N LEU A 268 19.45 17.14 4.17
CA LEU A 268 19.48 16.31 5.38
C LEU A 268 20.91 15.98 5.85
N ARG A 269 21.93 16.27 5.03
CA ARG A 269 23.35 15.95 5.31
C ARG A 269 23.57 14.48 5.68
N ASP A 270 22.74 13.62 5.12
CA ASP A 270 22.57 12.24 5.56
C ASP A 270 23.60 11.27 4.96
N THR A 271 24.36 11.71 3.96
CA THR A 271 25.29 10.87 3.19
C THR A 271 26.70 11.48 3.17
N PRO A 272 27.45 11.38 4.28
CA PRO A 272 28.74 12.04 4.43
C PRO A 272 29.78 11.39 3.51
N GLY A 273 30.54 12.24 2.81
CA GLY A 273 31.57 11.84 1.86
C GLY A 273 31.03 11.27 0.54
N GLY A 274 29.74 11.45 0.23
CA GLY A 274 29.16 11.03 -1.06
C GLY A 274 29.12 9.52 -1.27
N ARG A 275 29.17 8.73 -0.19
CA ARG A 275 29.14 7.27 -0.23
C ARG A 275 27.74 6.76 -0.60
N VAL A 276 27.47 6.67 -1.90
CA VAL A 276 26.20 6.23 -2.47
C VAL A 276 26.42 4.95 -3.28
N SER A 277 25.57 3.96 -3.09
CA SER A 277 25.48 2.76 -3.93
C SER A 277 24.06 2.59 -4.44
N LEU A 278 23.90 2.08 -5.65
CA LEU A 278 22.60 1.78 -6.24
C LEU A 278 22.47 0.27 -6.37
N ILE A 279 21.30 -0.24 -6.05
CA ILE A 279 20.95 -1.66 -6.22
C ILE A 279 19.55 -1.76 -6.81
N GLY A 280 19.34 -2.71 -7.69
CA GLY A 280 18.05 -2.94 -8.34
C GLY A 280 18.05 -4.22 -9.15
N GLY A 281 16.86 -4.64 -9.55
CA GLY A 281 16.68 -5.81 -10.41
C GLY A 281 15.51 -5.60 -11.36
N SER A 282 15.52 -6.30 -12.50
CA SER A 282 14.59 -6.06 -13.60
C SER A 282 14.67 -4.59 -14.05
N TYR A 283 13.56 -3.87 -14.18
CA TYR A 283 13.56 -2.45 -14.58
C TYR A 283 14.45 -1.55 -13.70
N GLY A 284 14.64 -1.89 -12.43
CA GLY A 284 15.47 -1.12 -11.52
C GLY A 284 16.98 -1.40 -11.64
N GLY A 285 17.38 -2.42 -12.39
CA GLY A 285 18.80 -2.73 -12.67
C GLY A 285 19.22 -2.18 -14.01
#